data_AF-A0A497NCM4-F1
#
_entry.id   AF-A0A497NCM4-F1
#
_cell.length_a   1.000
_cell.length_b   1.000
_cell.length_c   1.000
_cell.angle_alpha   90.00
_cell.angle_beta   90.00
_cell.angle_gamma   90.00
#
_symmetry.space_group_name_H-M   'P 1'
#
loop_
_entity.id
_entity.type
_entity.pdbx_description
1 polymer ?
#
loop_
_entity_poly.entity_id
_entity_poly.type
_entity_poly.pdbx_seq_one_letter_code
_entity_poly.pdbx_strand_id
1 'polypeptide(L)'
;EINWRHYRVSPDMPVAIVVHICSTRVPYKTVGKEFIADRPEVRREITQAIREVARKLQAYLARKERAKRAVKRFGVFARYLPRIAEFSARLAGKPVPSVRHLLEKVRAREALEGTAERAAEGKAKLKPGA
;
A
#
# COMPACT_ATOMS: atom_id res chain seq x y z
N GLU A 1 -10.50 21.13 -2.04
CA GLU A 1 -9.30 20.65 -1.30
C GLU A 1 -9.29 19.12 -1.25
N ILE A 2 -8.11 18.51 -1.03
CA ILE A 2 -7.94 17.06 -1.07
C ILE A 2 -7.62 16.55 0.34
N ASN A 3 -8.42 15.61 0.85
CA ASN A 3 -8.16 14.97 2.14
C ASN A 3 -7.18 13.78 1.96
N TRP A 4 -5.91 14.00 2.31
CA TRP A 4 -4.84 13.03 2.18
C TRP A 4 -4.97 11.79 3.08
N ARG A 5 -5.68 11.92 4.22
CA ARG A 5 -5.90 10.80 5.14
C ARG A 5 -6.67 9.65 4.48
N HIS A 6 -7.59 9.97 3.57
CA HIS A 6 -8.36 8.96 2.83
C HIS A 6 -7.47 8.08 1.93
N TYR A 7 -6.32 8.60 1.50
CA TYR A 7 -5.37 7.90 0.64
C TYR A 7 -4.25 7.21 1.43
N ARG A 8 -4.38 7.10 2.76
CA ARG A 8 -3.36 6.53 3.67
C ARG A 8 -2.03 7.28 3.64
N VAL A 9 -2.06 8.55 3.27
CA VAL A 9 -0.89 9.43 3.32
C VAL A 9 -0.99 10.25 4.60
N SER A 10 -0.02 10.06 5.49
CA SER A 10 0.16 10.94 6.66
C SER A 10 0.95 12.18 6.26
N PRO A 11 0.72 13.34 6.90
CA PRO A 11 1.47 14.57 6.62
C PRO A 11 2.99 14.40 6.82
N ASP A 12 3.40 13.51 7.71
CA ASP A 12 4.81 13.22 8.01
C ASP A 12 5.52 12.37 6.94
N MET A 13 4.77 11.89 5.93
CA MET A 13 5.34 11.06 4.87
C MET A 13 5.96 11.95 3.78
N PRO A 14 7.19 11.68 3.32
CA PRO A 14 7.78 12.42 2.22
C PRO A 14 7.03 12.10 0.91
N VAL A 15 6.21 13.04 0.45
CA VAL A 15 5.45 12.94 -0.79
C VAL A 15 5.65 14.21 -1.61
N ALA A 16 6.09 14.05 -2.85
CA ALA A 16 6.17 15.13 -3.83
C ALA A 16 5.11 14.93 -4.90
N ILE A 17 4.44 16.01 -5.28
CA ILE A 17 3.42 16.02 -6.34
C ILE A 17 3.88 17.02 -7.38
N VAL A 18 4.01 16.56 -8.62
CA VAL A 18 4.36 17.40 -9.76
C VAL A 18 3.15 17.44 -10.67
N VAL A 19 2.71 18.66 -11.01
CA VAL A 19 1.60 18.89 -11.95
C VAL A 19 2.16 19.66 -13.13
N HIS A 20 1.96 19.12 -14.33
CA HIS A 20 2.35 19.75 -15.57
C HIS A 20 1.11 20.18 -16.34
N ILE A 21 1.08 21.44 -16.80
CA ILE A 21 -0.05 22.01 -17.52
C ILE A 21 0.46 22.51 -18.87
N CYS A 22 -0.13 22.04 -19.96
CA CYS A 22 0.11 22.52 -21.31
C CYS A 22 -1.16 23.06 -21.92
N SER A 23 -1.10 24.25 -22.50
CA SER A 23 -2.20 24.83 -23.28
C SER A 23 -1.63 25.86 -24.26
N THR A 24 -2.38 26.14 -25.33
CA THR A 24 -2.05 27.23 -26.27
C THR A 24 -2.08 28.59 -25.58
N ARG A 25 -2.93 28.76 -24.57
CA ARG A 25 -3.01 29.97 -23.74
C ARG A 25 -3.20 29.60 -22.27
N VAL A 26 -2.09 29.47 -21.55
CA VAL A 26 -2.11 29.20 -20.11
C VAL A 26 -2.61 30.44 -19.35
N PRO A 27 -3.62 30.32 -18.48
CA PRO A 27 -4.15 31.45 -17.74
C PRO A 27 -3.24 31.75 -16.53
N TYR A 28 -2.33 32.71 -16.68
CA TYR A 28 -1.48 33.20 -15.60
C TYR A 28 -2.18 34.30 -14.78
N LYS A 29 -1.90 34.36 -13.48
CA LYS A 29 -2.41 35.41 -12.56
C LYS A 29 -1.57 36.68 -12.60
N THR A 30 -0.26 36.56 -12.85
CA THR A 30 0.70 37.67 -12.90
C THR A 30 1.44 37.70 -14.24
N VAL A 31 1.98 38.87 -14.61
CA VAL A 31 2.78 39.04 -15.83
C VAL A 31 4.06 38.20 -15.79
N GLY A 32 4.62 37.98 -14.60
CA GLY A 32 5.80 37.14 -14.37
C GLY A 32 5.59 35.63 -14.57
N LYS A 33 4.33 35.17 -14.78
CA LYS A 33 3.98 33.76 -15.04
C LYS A 33 4.31 32.76 -13.91
N GLU A 34 4.49 33.24 -12.69
CA GLU A 34 4.80 32.40 -11.52
C GLU A 34 3.56 31.68 -10.98
N PHE A 35 2.39 32.32 -11.10
CA PHE A 35 1.13 31.82 -10.57
C PHE A 35 0.13 31.55 -11.68
N ILE A 36 -0.56 30.41 -11.58
CA ILE A 36 -1.71 30.07 -12.43
C ILE A 36 -2.96 30.73 -11.86
N ALA A 37 -3.79 31.29 -12.73
CA ALA A 37 -5.06 31.88 -12.35
C ALA A 37 -6.05 30.80 -11.91
N ASP A 38 -6.86 31.11 -10.90
CA ASP A 38 -7.83 30.17 -10.34
C ASP A 38 -9.08 30.06 -11.21
N ARG A 39 -8.99 29.27 -12.27
CA ARG A 39 -10.16 28.93 -13.11
C ARG A 39 -10.82 27.65 -12.62
N PRO A 40 -12.16 27.60 -12.49
CA PRO A 40 -12.87 26.45 -11.97
C PRO A 40 -12.67 25.20 -12.84
N GLU A 41 -12.55 25.34 -14.17
CA GLU A 41 -12.31 24.21 -15.06
C GLU A 41 -10.94 23.56 -14.78
N VAL A 42 -9.89 24.38 -14.71
CA VAL A 42 -8.51 23.94 -14.45
C VAL A 42 -8.39 23.33 -13.05
N ARG A 43 -8.95 23.98 -12.03
CA ARG A 43 -8.98 23.49 -10.65
C ARG A 43 -9.64 22.11 -10.56
N ARG A 44 -10.78 21.94 -11.22
CA ARG A 44 -11.53 20.67 -11.23
C ARG A 44 -10.68 19.57 -11.87
N GLU A 45 -10.06 19.84 -13.01
CA GLU A 45 -9.27 18.86 -13.73
C GLU A 45 -8.03 18.42 -12.95
N ILE A 46 -7.25 19.38 -12.42
CA ILE A 46 -6.09 19.09 -11.57
C ILE A 46 -6.50 18.26 -10.35
N THR A 47 -7.63 18.61 -9.72
CA THR A 47 -8.13 17.86 -8.56
C THR A 47 -8.46 16.42 -8.92
N GLN A 48 -9.09 16.17 -10.08
CA GLN A 48 -9.41 14.82 -10.52
C GLN A 48 -8.16 14.03 -10.89
N ALA A 49 -7.21 14.64 -11.61
CA ALA A 49 -5.94 14.03 -11.94
C ALA A 49 -5.16 13.58 -10.69
N ILE A 50 -5.06 14.45 -9.68
CA ILE A 50 -4.43 14.10 -8.40
C ILE A 50 -5.17 12.96 -7.71
N ARG A 51 -6.51 12.98 -7.69
CA ARG A 51 -7.31 11.90 -7.07
C ARG A 51 -7.07 10.55 -7.74
N GLU A 52 -6.93 10.52 -9.06
CA GLU A 52 -6.65 9.27 -9.78
C GLU A 52 -5.30 8.68 -9.37
N VAL A 53 -4.25 9.50 -9.36
CA VAL A 53 -2.91 9.07 -8.92
C VAL A 53 -2.91 8.69 -7.44
N ALA A 54 -3.64 9.42 -6.60
CA ALA A 54 -3.76 9.14 -5.18
C ALA A 54 -4.42 7.77 -4.91
N ARG A 55 -5.40 7.34 -5.71
CA ARG A 55 -5.97 5.97 -5.63
C ARG A 55 -4.92 4.89 -5.95
N LYS A 56 -4.08 5.12 -6.96
CA LYS A 56 -2.98 4.21 -7.32
C LYS A 56 -1.95 4.13 -6.19
N LEU A 57 -1.60 5.26 -5.59
CA LEU A 57 -0.72 5.34 -4.42
C LEU A 57 -1.31 4.62 -3.20
N GLN A 58 -2.60 4.82 -2.92
CA GLN A 58 -3.29 4.16 -1.81
C GLN A 58 -3.22 2.63 -1.92
N ALA A 59 -3.44 2.09 -3.12
CA ALA A 59 -3.33 0.65 -3.37
C ALA A 59 -1.91 0.15 -3.09
N TYR A 60 -0.88 0.88 -3.55
CA TYR A 60 0.52 0.55 -3.28
C TYR A 60 0.86 0.58 -1.78
N LEU A 61 0.46 1.62 -1.06
CA LEU A 61 0.69 1.74 0.38
C LEU A 61 -0.02 0.63 1.16
N ALA A 62 -1.26 0.30 0.79
CA ALA A 62 -2.00 -0.79 1.42
C ALA A 62 -1.29 -2.13 1.26
N ARG A 63 -0.73 -2.42 0.07
CA ARG A 63 0.08 -3.63 -0.18
C ARG A 63 1.33 -3.66 0.70
N LYS A 64 2.09 -2.56 0.72
CA LYS A 64 3.31 -2.44 1.54
C LYS A 64 3.00 -2.64 3.03
N GLU A 65 1.88 -2.12 3.50
CA GLU A 65 1.45 -2.28 4.88
C GLU A 65 1.07 -3.73 5.20
N ARG A 66 0.30 -4.40 4.32
CA ARG A 66 -0.02 -5.83 4.48
C ARG A 66 1.23 -6.69 4.52
N ALA A 67 2.19 -6.48 3.61
CA ALA A 67 3.46 -7.19 3.60
C ALA A 67 4.25 -7.01 4.91
N LYS A 68 4.30 -5.77 5.44
CA LYS A 68 4.89 -5.51 6.76
C LYS A 68 4.16 -6.25 7.89
N ARG A 69 2.83 -6.29 7.86
CA ARG A 69 2.03 -7.01 8.87
C ARG A 69 2.28 -8.52 8.79
N ALA A 70 2.34 -9.09 7.58
CA ALA A 70 2.65 -10.50 7.34
C ALA A 70 3.98 -10.90 8.00
N VAL A 71 5.04 -10.13 7.74
CA VAL A 71 6.37 -10.35 8.32
C VAL A 71 6.35 -10.21 9.84
N LYS A 72 5.67 -9.19 10.37
CA LYS A 72 5.52 -9.02 11.83
C LYS A 72 4.78 -10.20 12.47
N ARG A 73 3.66 -10.65 11.89
CA ARG A 73 2.90 -11.81 12.36
C ARG A 73 3.78 -13.06 12.37
N PHE A 74 4.48 -13.34 11.28
CA PHE A 74 5.39 -14.48 11.20
C PHE A 74 6.50 -14.42 12.27
N GLY A 75 7.11 -13.25 12.47
CA GLY A 75 8.14 -13.06 13.50
C GLY A 75 7.61 -13.29 14.92
N VAL A 76 6.38 -12.89 15.21
CA VAL A 76 5.70 -13.17 16.49
C VAL A 76 5.49 -14.68 16.64
N PHE A 77 4.89 -15.34 15.65
CA PHE A 77 4.66 -16.78 15.72
C PHE A 77 5.96 -17.57 15.87
N ALA A 78 7.00 -17.26 15.11
CA ALA A 78 8.30 -17.92 15.22
C ALA A 78 8.90 -17.86 16.64
N ARG A 79 8.66 -16.79 17.39
CA ARG A 79 9.15 -16.63 18.77
C ARG A 79 8.30 -17.38 19.80
N TYR A 80 6.97 -17.32 19.67
CA TYR A 80 6.07 -17.82 20.70
C TYR A 80 5.64 -19.28 20.51
N LEU A 81 5.48 -19.76 19.26
CA LEU A 81 5.00 -21.11 18.99
C LEU A 81 5.87 -22.21 19.62
N PRO A 82 7.21 -22.15 19.54
CA PRO A 82 8.08 -23.15 20.19
C PRO A 82 7.94 -23.14 21.71
N ARG A 83 7.86 -21.96 22.33
CA ARG A 83 7.71 -21.82 23.79
C ARG A 83 6.37 -22.37 24.27
N ILE A 84 5.29 -22.11 23.53
CA ILE A 84 3.97 -22.66 23.84
C ILE A 84 4.00 -24.18 23.75
N ALA A 85 4.61 -24.75 22.69
CA ALA A 85 4.72 -26.19 22.53
C ALA A 85 5.50 -26.85 23.67
N GLU A 86 6.60 -26.23 24.13
CA GLU A 86 7.39 -26.69 25.26
C GLU A 86 6.59 -26.68 26.57
N PHE A 87 5.93 -25.57 26.89
CA PHE A 87 5.14 -25.46 28.12
C PHE A 87 3.93 -26.39 28.14
N SER A 88 3.22 -26.51 27.02
CA SER A 88 2.08 -27.42 26.90
C SER A 88 2.52 -28.89 26.99
N ALA A 89 3.64 -29.26 26.37
CA ALA A 89 4.20 -30.61 26.44
C ALA A 89 4.63 -30.97 27.87
N ARG A 90 5.30 -30.03 28.57
CA ARG A 90 5.69 -30.19 29.98
C ARG A 90 4.48 -30.37 30.89
N LEU A 91 3.41 -29.59 30.70
CA LEU A 91 2.19 -29.69 31.49
C LEU A 91 1.45 -31.03 31.24
N ALA A 92 1.43 -31.47 29.98
CA ALA A 92 0.72 -32.70 29.58
C ALA A 92 1.54 -33.98 29.77
N GLY A 93 2.81 -33.89 30.20
CA GLY A 93 3.72 -35.04 30.33
C GLY A 93 4.03 -35.75 29.01
N LYS A 94 3.88 -35.06 27.87
CA LYS A 94 4.03 -35.60 26.50
C LYS A 94 5.30 -35.06 25.83
N PRO A 95 5.86 -35.74 24.82
CA PRO A 95 6.99 -35.20 24.05
C PRO A 95 6.60 -33.93 23.29
N VAL A 96 7.57 -33.04 23.10
CA VAL A 96 7.34 -31.74 22.46
C VAL A 96 6.87 -31.94 21.01
N PRO A 97 5.67 -31.44 20.64
CA PRO A 97 5.17 -31.59 19.29
C PRO A 97 5.98 -30.73 18.31
N SER A 98 6.20 -31.23 17.10
CA SER A 98 6.94 -30.48 16.08
C SER A 98 6.12 -29.28 15.58
N VAL A 99 6.71 -28.08 15.69
CA VAL A 99 6.02 -26.82 15.40
C VAL A 99 6.27 -26.33 13.96
N ARG A 100 7.21 -26.97 13.27
CA ARG A 100 7.70 -26.61 11.93
C ARG A 100 6.59 -26.58 10.88
N HIS A 101 5.72 -27.58 10.87
CA HIS A 101 4.60 -27.67 9.93
C HIS A 101 3.59 -26.52 10.12
N LEU A 102 3.39 -26.02 11.34
CA LEU A 102 2.51 -24.88 11.60
C LEU A 102 3.13 -23.58 11.09
N LEU A 103 4.44 -23.40 11.23
CA LEU A 103 5.15 -22.25 10.69
C LEU A 103 5.15 -22.25 9.15
N GLU A 104 5.28 -23.42 8.52
CA GLU A 104 5.17 -23.56 7.06
C GLU A 104 3.76 -23.25 6.56
N LYS A 105 2.71 -23.68 7.27
CA LYS A 105 1.32 -23.33 6.94
C LYS A 105 1.07 -21.82 7.03
N VAL A 106 1.58 -21.16 8.07
CA VAL A 106 1.47 -19.70 8.20
C VAL A 106 2.22 -19.02 7.05
N ARG A 107 3.43 -19.47 6.74
CA ARG A 107 4.21 -18.92 5.62
C ARG A 107 3.52 -19.12 4.27
N ALA A 108 2.95 -20.30 4.03
CA ALA A 108 2.24 -20.61 2.79
C ALA A 108 1.00 -19.72 2.60
N ARG A 109 0.23 -19.48 3.69
CA ARG A 109 -0.92 -18.57 3.66
C ARG A 109 -0.51 -17.13 3.32
N GLU A 110 0.56 -16.64 3.92
CA GLU A 110 1.09 -15.29 3.66
C GLU A 110 1.68 -15.18 2.23
N ALA A 111 2.29 -16.25 1.72
CA ALA A 111 2.80 -16.31 0.35
C ALA A 111 1.69 -16.33 -0.71
N LEU A 112 0.60 -17.07 -0.45
CA LEU A 112 -0.60 -17.10 -1.29
C LEU A 112 -1.26 -15.71 -1.41
N GLU A 113 -1.33 -14.98 -0.30
CA GLU A 113 -1.79 -13.58 -0.27
C GLU A 113 -0.90 -12.69 -1.16
N GLY A 114 0.43 -12.90 -1.15
CA GLY A 114 1.37 -12.17 -2.01
C GLY A 114 1.34 -12.54 -3.50
N THR A 115 1.07 -13.81 -3.84
CA THR A 115 1.00 -14.28 -5.24
C THR A 115 -0.30 -13.89 -5.94
N ALA A 116 -1.43 -13.89 -5.22
CA ALA A 116 -2.70 -13.40 -5.75
C ALA A 116 -2.60 -11.92 -6.17
N GLU A 117 -1.79 -11.12 -5.45
CA GLU A 117 -1.53 -9.72 -5.78
C GLU A 117 -0.63 -9.54 -7.02
N ARG A 118 0.41 -10.36 -7.20
CA ARG A 118 1.24 -10.34 -8.44
C ARG A 118 0.43 -10.70 -9.69
N ALA A 119 -0.52 -11.62 -9.57
CA ALA A 119 -1.45 -11.96 -10.66
C ALA A 119 -2.42 -10.80 -10.98
N ALA A 120 -2.87 -10.04 -9.98
CA ALA A 120 -3.68 -8.83 -10.18
C ALA A 120 -2.88 -7.69 -10.86
N GLU A 121 -1.59 -7.57 -10.57
CA GLU A 121 -0.68 -6.64 -11.28
C GLU A 121 -0.52 -6.98 -12.76
N GLY A 122 -0.38 -8.27 -13.10
CA GLY A 122 -0.31 -8.73 -14.49
C GLY A 122 -1.57 -8.39 -15.30
N LYS A 123 -2.76 -8.51 -14.68
CA LYS A 123 -4.03 -8.16 -15.32
C LYS A 123 -4.28 -6.65 -15.45
N ALA A 124 -3.79 -5.84 -14.50
CA ALA A 124 -3.89 -4.39 -14.56
C ALA A 124 -2.94 -3.77 -15.61
N LYS A 125 -1.78 -4.37 -15.85
CA LYS A 125 -0.83 -3.96 -16.91
C LYS A 125 -1.25 -4.37 -18.32
N LEU A 126 -2.17 -5.33 -18.48
CA LEU A 126 -2.66 -5.80 -19.78
C LEU A 126 -3.91 -5.04 -20.30
N LYS A 127 -4.45 -4.09 -19.53
CA LYS A 127 -5.58 -3.22 -19.93
C LYS A 127 -5.27 -1.70 -20.05
N PRO A 128 -4.15 -1.25 -20.65
CA PRO A 128 -4.06 0.11 -21.17
C PRO A 128 -4.19 0.07 -22.69
N GLY A 129 -5.41 0.16 -23.21
CA GLY A 129 -5.65 0.19 -24.66
C GLY A 129 -6.99 -0.39 -25.09
N ALA A 130 -8.09 0.24 -24.66
CA ALA A 130 -9.37 0.21 -25.34
C ALA A 130 -10.00 1.61 -25.18
#